data_AF-A0A519ZQE7-F1
#
_entry.id   AF-A0A519ZQE7-F1
#
_cell.length_a   1.000
_cell.length_b   1.000
_cell.length_c   1.000
_cell.angle_alpha   90.00
_cell.angle_beta   90.00
_cell.angle_gamma   90.00
#
_symmetry.space_group_name_H-M   'P 1'
#
loop_
_entity.id
_entity.type
_entity.pdbx_description
1 polymer ?
#
loop_
_entity_poly.entity_id
_entity_poly.type
_entity_poly.pdbx_seq_one_letter_code
_entity_poly.pdbx_strand_id
1 'polypeptide(L)'
;MQVIIAGLFLLIAFTSGAQVRKHGPPCGGMDNLEVGVHIKGQKVLDHNGIRYSEISANLLRQGFTVDLEDSSHKVKWFLINYEGSSGIKELPISGTKATVNNAAFLKTIKPGDQLSLECINIQKAGVTNLSTSFRIIVTN
;
A
#
# COMPACT_ATOMS: atom_id res chain seq x y z
N MET A 1 25.08 -28.51 57.82
CA MET A 1 23.78 -29.11 57.47
C MET A 1 23.03 -28.12 56.60
N GLN A 2 22.96 -28.43 55.31
CA GLN A 2 22.24 -27.73 54.25
C GLN A 2 20.72 -28.03 54.42
N VAL A 3 19.80 -27.07 54.28
CA VAL A 3 18.86 -26.91 53.13
C VAL A 3 17.52 -26.39 53.71
N ILE A 4 16.64 -25.58 53.11
CA ILE A 4 16.58 -24.61 51.97
C ILE A 4 15.36 -23.75 52.34
N ILE A 5 15.47 -22.41 52.28
CA ILE A 5 14.29 -21.52 52.35
C ILE A 5 13.76 -21.34 50.92
N ALA A 6 12.45 -21.53 50.80
CA ALA A 6 11.66 -21.41 49.59
C ALA A 6 11.84 -20.05 48.88
N GLY A 7 12.10 -20.10 47.58
CA GLY A 7 12.03 -18.95 46.68
C GLY A 7 11.29 -19.36 45.42
N LEU A 8 9.96 -19.27 45.45
CA LEU A 8 9.10 -19.46 44.28
C LEU A 8 9.25 -18.22 43.38
N PHE A 9 10.18 -18.26 42.43
CA PHE A 9 10.28 -17.24 41.38
C PHE A 9 9.17 -17.50 40.36
N LEU A 10 8.07 -16.76 40.49
CA LEU A 10 7.01 -16.69 39.50
C LEU A 10 7.54 -15.88 38.30
N LEU A 11 8.02 -16.56 37.25
CA LEU A 11 8.28 -15.93 35.97
C LEU A 11 6.95 -15.49 35.35
N ILE A 12 6.63 -14.21 35.48
CA ILE A 12 5.60 -13.58 34.68
C ILE A 12 6.20 -13.40 33.29
N ALA A 13 5.93 -14.36 32.41
CA ALA A 13 6.18 -14.20 30.99
C ALA A 13 5.23 -13.13 30.46
N PHE A 14 5.74 -11.91 30.27
CA PHE A 14 5.07 -10.92 29.45
C PHE A 14 5.08 -11.42 28.01
N THR A 15 4.07 -12.20 27.63
CA THR A 15 3.72 -12.31 26.21
C THR A 15 3.14 -10.95 25.84
N SER A 16 4.01 -10.01 25.45
CA SER A 16 3.60 -8.84 24.70
C SER A 16 3.02 -9.38 23.40
N GLY A 17 1.71 -9.66 23.41
CA GLY A 17 0.95 -9.90 22.21
C GLY A 17 1.13 -8.68 21.35
N ALA A 18 2.03 -8.77 20.38
CA ALA A 18 2.13 -7.80 19.31
C ALA A 18 0.78 -7.86 18.60
N GLN A 19 -0.14 -7.00 19.02
CA GLN A 19 -1.34 -6.71 18.27
C GLN A 19 -0.86 -6.21 16.92
N VAL A 20 -0.92 -7.11 15.92
CA VAL A 20 -0.70 -6.80 14.52
C VAL A 20 -1.73 -5.73 14.19
N ARG A 21 -1.30 -4.47 14.21
CA ARG A 21 -2.14 -3.36 13.79
C ARG A 21 -2.53 -3.65 12.35
N LYS A 22 -3.83 -3.90 12.13
CA LYS A 22 -4.44 -4.08 10.80
C LYS A 22 -4.41 -2.81 9.93
N HIS A 23 -3.84 -1.74 10.45
CA HIS A 23 -3.72 -0.46 9.77
C HIS A 23 -2.28 -0.34 9.29
N GLY A 24 -2.10 -0.01 8.00
CA GLY A 24 -0.78 0.30 7.45
C GLY A 24 -0.07 1.38 8.28
N PRO A 25 1.24 1.59 8.07
CA PRO A 25 1.95 2.69 8.73
C PRO A 25 1.21 4.01 8.47
N PRO A 26 1.18 4.95 9.43
CA PRO A 26 0.52 6.24 9.22
C PRO A 26 1.05 6.91 7.96
N CYS A 27 0.14 7.49 7.16
CA CYS A 27 0.48 8.28 5.99
C CYS A 27 1.46 9.39 6.42
N GLY A 28 2.61 9.47 5.75
CA GLY A 28 3.66 10.42 6.10
C GLY A 28 3.20 11.87 5.92
N GLY A 29 3.78 12.78 6.70
CA GLY A 29 3.28 14.16 6.84
C GLY A 29 3.63 15.14 5.72
N MET A 30 4.25 14.71 4.62
CA MET A 30 4.57 15.60 3.49
C MET A 30 4.15 14.98 2.16
N ASP A 31 3.29 15.72 1.44
CA ASP A 31 2.91 15.38 0.07
C ASP A 31 4.04 15.75 -0.89
N ASN A 32 4.45 14.82 -1.75
CA ASN A 32 5.37 15.13 -2.85
C ASN A 32 4.82 14.59 -4.17
N LEU A 33 4.16 15.47 -4.91
CA LEU A 33 3.54 15.19 -6.22
C LEU A 33 4.59 15.09 -7.35
N GLU A 34 5.84 15.51 -7.12
CA GLU A 34 6.84 15.71 -8.18
C GLU A 34 7.68 14.46 -8.51
N VAL A 35 7.59 13.39 -7.71
CA VAL A 35 8.38 12.16 -7.97
C VAL A 35 7.83 11.30 -9.12
N GLY A 36 6.74 11.75 -9.77
CA GLY A 36 6.18 11.13 -10.97
C GLY A 36 5.67 9.70 -10.74
N VAL A 37 4.78 9.53 -9.75
CA VAL A 37 4.10 8.24 -9.55
C VAL A 37 3.32 7.85 -10.80
N HIS A 38 3.47 6.60 -11.20
CA HIS A 38 2.72 6.02 -12.32
C HIS A 38 2.59 4.50 -12.18
N ILE A 39 1.74 3.91 -13.01
CA ILE A 39 1.66 2.45 -13.17
C ILE A 39 2.54 2.04 -14.33
N LYS A 40 3.44 1.09 -14.10
CA LYS A 40 4.42 0.65 -15.09
C LYS A 40 3.74 0.22 -16.40
N GLY A 41 4.18 0.80 -17.50
CA GLY A 41 3.66 0.51 -18.84
C GLY A 41 2.29 1.13 -19.13
N GLN A 42 1.79 2.02 -18.28
CA GLN A 42 0.52 2.71 -18.46
C GLN A 42 0.76 4.19 -18.72
N LYS A 43 -0.10 4.79 -19.53
CA LYS A 43 -0.08 6.23 -19.79
C LYS A 43 -0.59 6.96 -18.55
N VAL A 44 0.12 8.00 -18.14
CA VAL A 44 -0.37 8.95 -17.13
C VAL A 44 -1.17 10.04 -17.84
N LEU A 45 -2.33 10.33 -17.29
CA LEU A 45 -3.23 11.41 -17.66
C LEU A 45 -3.30 12.39 -16.50
N ASP A 46 -3.55 13.66 -16.79
CA ASP A 46 -3.78 14.71 -15.80
C ASP A 46 -5.08 15.42 -16.14
N HIS A 47 -5.97 15.53 -15.15
CA HIS A 47 -7.16 16.37 -15.26
C HIS A 47 -7.32 17.16 -13.97
N ASN A 48 -7.28 18.50 -14.07
CA ASN A 48 -7.37 19.43 -12.94
C ASN A 48 -6.34 19.13 -11.83
N GLY A 49 -5.12 18.71 -12.19
CA GLY A 49 -4.05 18.40 -11.24
C GLY A 49 -4.18 17.04 -10.56
N ILE A 50 -5.16 16.23 -10.95
CA ILE A 50 -5.29 14.83 -10.50
C ILE A 50 -4.66 13.94 -11.56
N ARG A 51 -3.57 13.25 -11.19
CA ARG A 51 -2.91 12.26 -12.03
C ARG A 51 -3.60 10.91 -11.95
N TYR A 52 -3.82 10.28 -13.11
CA TYR A 52 -4.48 8.99 -13.19
C TYR A 52 -4.04 8.17 -14.41
N SER A 53 -4.39 6.88 -14.40
CA SER A 53 -4.34 6.02 -15.58
C SER A 53 -5.69 5.38 -15.82
N GLU A 54 -6.02 5.20 -17.09
CA GLU A 54 -7.10 4.30 -17.52
C GLU A 54 -6.48 2.94 -17.84
N ILE A 55 -6.90 1.89 -17.11
CA ILE A 55 -6.32 0.55 -17.25
C ILE A 55 -7.44 -0.46 -17.38
N SER A 56 -7.34 -1.36 -18.36
CA SER A 56 -8.37 -2.37 -18.57
C SER A 56 -8.47 -3.33 -17.39
N ALA A 57 -9.69 -3.79 -17.10
CA ALA A 57 -9.94 -4.79 -16.07
C ALA A 57 -9.10 -6.07 -16.31
N ASN A 58 -8.91 -6.46 -17.56
CA ASN A 58 -8.09 -7.62 -17.93
C ASN A 58 -6.61 -7.47 -17.57
N LEU A 59 -6.05 -6.26 -17.68
CA LEU A 59 -4.68 -5.99 -17.25
C LEU A 59 -4.59 -5.96 -15.72
N LEU A 60 -5.52 -5.30 -15.04
CA LEU A 60 -5.52 -5.22 -13.57
C LEU A 60 -5.69 -6.59 -12.88
N ARG A 61 -6.41 -7.53 -13.51
CA ARG A 61 -6.51 -8.94 -13.05
C ARG A 61 -5.16 -9.67 -13.02
N GLN A 62 -4.17 -9.20 -13.77
CA GLN A 62 -2.80 -9.74 -13.75
C GLN A 62 -1.93 -9.10 -12.66
N GLY A 63 -2.47 -8.10 -11.96
CA GLY A 63 -1.74 -7.24 -11.05
C GLY A 63 -1.09 -6.05 -11.75
N PHE A 64 -0.56 -5.13 -10.95
CA PHE A 64 0.10 -3.93 -11.46
C PHE A 64 1.29 -3.56 -10.57
N THR A 65 2.19 -2.76 -11.13
CA THR A 65 3.37 -2.25 -10.42
C THR A 65 3.35 -0.74 -10.42
N VAL A 66 3.43 -0.16 -9.23
CA VAL A 66 3.64 1.28 -9.02
C VAL A 66 5.11 1.56 -9.22
N ASP A 67 5.43 2.56 -10.02
CA ASP A 67 6.78 2.99 -10.34
C ASP A 67 6.90 4.50 -10.21
N LEU A 68 8.14 5.00 -10.17
CA LEU A 68 8.45 6.42 -10.04
C LEU A 68 9.25 6.86 -11.25
N GLU A 69 8.99 8.06 -11.76
CA GLU A 69 9.81 8.66 -12.82
C GLU A 69 11.22 8.97 -12.30
N ASP A 70 11.33 9.46 -11.06
CA ASP A 70 12.62 9.71 -10.43
C ASP A 70 13.20 8.43 -9.79
N SER A 71 14.14 7.81 -10.50
CA SER A 71 14.86 6.59 -10.08
C SER A 71 15.70 6.75 -8.79
N SER A 72 15.95 7.96 -8.30
CA SER A 72 16.61 8.20 -7.01
C SER A 72 15.71 7.89 -5.81
N HIS A 73 14.42 7.65 -6.06
CA HIS A 73 13.39 7.31 -5.08
C HIS A 73 12.92 5.87 -5.24
N LYS A 74 12.40 5.28 -4.16
CA LYS A 74 11.85 3.92 -4.16
C LYS A 74 10.54 3.83 -3.40
N VAL A 75 9.51 3.23 -3.98
CA VAL A 75 8.27 2.90 -3.27
C VAL A 75 8.51 1.74 -2.30
N LYS A 76 8.04 1.88 -1.05
CA LYS A 76 8.13 0.87 0.01
C LYS A 76 6.83 0.17 0.27
N TRP A 77 5.74 0.91 0.27
CA TRP A 77 4.39 0.41 0.41
C TRP A 77 3.40 1.48 -0.06
N PHE A 78 2.16 1.09 -0.28
CA PHE A 78 1.06 2.01 -0.59
C PHE A 78 -0.26 1.42 -0.11
N LEU A 79 -1.26 2.27 0.05
CA LEU A 79 -2.63 1.89 0.35
C LEU A 79 -3.43 1.85 -0.96
N ILE A 80 -4.28 0.84 -1.13
CA ILE A 80 -5.31 0.85 -2.18
C ILE A 80 -6.65 1.08 -1.53
N ASN A 81 -7.29 2.20 -1.87
CA ASN A 81 -8.70 2.43 -1.68
C ASN A 81 -9.43 2.02 -2.96
N TYR A 82 -10.09 0.88 -2.91
CA TYR A 82 -10.90 0.36 -4.00
C TYR A 82 -12.37 0.68 -3.73
N GLU A 83 -13.01 1.29 -4.71
CA GLU A 83 -14.45 1.53 -4.75
C GLU A 83 -15.01 0.86 -6.00
N GLY A 84 -15.85 -0.15 -5.80
CA GLY A 84 -16.42 -0.88 -6.91
C GLY A 84 -17.56 -1.78 -6.51
N SER A 85 -18.01 -2.58 -7.48
CA SER A 85 -19.20 -3.42 -7.34
C SER A 85 -19.16 -4.46 -6.20
N SER A 86 -17.95 -4.79 -5.70
CA SER A 86 -17.76 -5.69 -4.56
C SER A 86 -17.66 -4.96 -3.20
N GLY A 87 -18.06 -3.69 -3.15
CA GLY A 87 -17.96 -2.81 -1.99
C GLY A 87 -16.64 -2.06 -1.89
N ILE A 88 -16.53 -1.22 -0.86
CA ILE A 88 -15.35 -0.42 -0.55
C ILE A 88 -14.33 -1.29 0.19
N LYS A 89 -13.07 -1.21 -0.23
CA LYS A 89 -11.97 -1.92 0.45
C LYS A 89 -10.75 -1.02 0.56
N GLU A 90 -10.11 -1.08 1.72
CA GLU A 90 -8.81 -0.47 1.98
C GLU A 90 -7.78 -1.59 2.18
N LEU A 91 -6.72 -1.62 1.37
CA LEU A 91 -5.69 -2.66 1.42
C LEU A 91 -4.29 -2.08 1.39
N PRO A 92 -3.46 -2.30 2.42
CA PRO A 92 -2.05 -1.96 2.36
C PRO A 92 -1.29 -2.99 1.50
N ILE A 93 -0.47 -2.50 0.59
CA ILE A 93 0.43 -3.30 -0.25
C ILE A 93 1.86 -3.00 0.14
N SER A 94 2.57 -4.00 0.65
CA SER A 94 4.01 -3.92 0.85
C SER A 94 4.76 -4.09 -0.48
N GLY A 95 5.78 -3.26 -0.70
CA GLY A 95 6.52 -3.18 -1.94
C GLY A 95 5.79 -2.36 -3.00
N THR A 96 6.07 -2.67 -4.27
CA THR A 96 5.59 -1.90 -5.42
C THR A 96 4.51 -2.61 -6.24
N LYS A 97 4.19 -3.87 -5.91
CA LYS A 97 3.33 -4.72 -6.74
C LYS A 97 2.07 -5.18 -6.02
N ALA A 98 0.93 -4.82 -6.60
CA ALA A 98 -0.35 -5.42 -6.26
C ALA A 98 -0.61 -6.61 -7.18
N THR A 99 -1.07 -7.72 -6.61
CA THR A 99 -1.35 -8.99 -7.29
C THR A 99 -2.65 -9.57 -6.75
N VAL A 100 -3.24 -10.53 -7.45
CA VAL A 100 -4.44 -11.22 -6.99
C VAL A 100 -4.27 -11.99 -5.66
N ASN A 101 -3.03 -12.21 -5.21
CA ASN A 101 -2.73 -12.90 -3.95
C ASN A 101 -2.76 -11.95 -2.75
N ASN A 102 -2.24 -10.72 -2.90
CA ASN A 102 -2.24 -9.71 -1.83
C ASN A 102 -3.36 -8.65 -1.98
N ALA A 103 -4.06 -8.65 -3.12
CA ALA A 103 -5.20 -7.80 -3.42
C ALA A 103 -6.30 -8.62 -4.15
N ALA A 104 -6.98 -9.50 -3.40
CA ALA A 104 -7.91 -10.49 -3.97
C ALA A 104 -9.07 -9.89 -4.79
N PHE A 105 -9.45 -8.63 -4.53
CA PHE A 105 -10.48 -7.92 -5.29
C PHE A 105 -10.12 -7.74 -6.78
N LEU A 106 -8.82 -7.77 -7.12
CA LEU A 106 -8.36 -7.71 -8.51
C LEU A 106 -8.90 -8.86 -9.35
N LYS A 107 -9.25 -10.01 -8.77
CA LYS A 107 -9.88 -11.13 -9.49
C LYS A 107 -11.27 -10.79 -10.01
N THR A 108 -11.97 -9.90 -9.32
CA THR A 108 -13.38 -9.57 -9.57
C THR A 108 -13.59 -8.14 -10.05
N ILE A 109 -12.51 -7.42 -10.33
CA ILE A 109 -12.54 -6.04 -10.80
C ILE A 109 -13.24 -5.94 -12.16
N LYS A 110 -14.05 -4.90 -12.34
CA LYS A 110 -14.88 -4.66 -13.52
C LYS A 110 -14.67 -3.27 -14.09
N PRO A 111 -14.92 -3.09 -15.40
CA PRO A 111 -14.98 -1.75 -16.00
C PRO A 111 -15.94 -0.85 -15.20
N GLY A 112 -15.51 0.38 -14.93
CA GLY A 112 -16.23 1.36 -14.11
C GLY A 112 -15.88 1.36 -12.62
N ASP A 113 -15.21 0.32 -12.10
CA ASP A 113 -14.63 0.38 -10.75
C ASP A 113 -13.50 1.43 -10.69
N GLN A 114 -13.17 1.90 -9.49
CA GLN A 114 -12.12 2.91 -9.26
C GLN A 114 -11.15 2.47 -8.17
N LEU A 115 -9.88 2.73 -8.38
CA LEU A 115 -8.85 2.55 -7.35
C LEU A 115 -8.15 3.90 -7.12
N SER A 116 -8.01 4.26 -5.86
CA SER A 116 -7.14 5.34 -5.40
C SER A 116 -5.95 4.71 -4.69
N LEU A 117 -4.75 4.99 -5.18
CA LEU A 117 -3.51 4.63 -4.50
C LEU A 117 -3.16 5.77 -3.59
N GLU A 118 -3.06 5.52 -2.29
CA GLU A 118 -2.85 6.55 -1.27
C GLU A 118 -1.69 6.18 -0.37
N CYS A 119 -1.18 7.17 0.36
CA CYS A 119 -0.12 6.97 1.36
C CYS A 119 1.09 6.22 0.78
N ILE A 120 1.41 6.49 -0.50
CA ILE A 120 2.50 5.83 -1.21
C ILE A 120 3.82 6.25 -0.56
N ASN A 121 4.35 5.36 0.26
CA ASN A 121 5.56 5.60 1.00
C ASN A 121 6.76 5.50 0.07
N ILE A 122 7.45 6.63 -0.11
CA ILE A 122 8.59 6.75 -1.00
C ILE A 122 9.83 7.04 -0.16
N GLN A 123 10.87 6.21 -0.30
CA GLN A 123 12.16 6.42 0.33
C GLN A 123 13.13 7.10 -0.65
N LYS A 124 13.55 8.33 -0.35
CA LYS A 124 14.79 8.94 -0.85
C LYS A 124 15.92 8.54 0.09
N ALA A 125 17.15 8.37 -0.42
CA ALA A 125 18.37 8.01 0.31
C ALA A 125 18.46 8.51 1.78
N GLY A 126 17.83 7.80 2.71
CA GLY A 126 17.90 8.03 4.15
C GLY A 126 16.70 8.68 4.86
N VAL A 127 15.86 9.53 4.25
CA VAL A 127 14.75 10.19 4.98
C VAL A 127 13.55 10.54 4.10
N THR A 128 12.37 10.30 4.69
CA THR A 128 11.03 10.90 4.51
C THR A 128 9.98 9.89 4.06
N ASN A 129 8.96 9.67 4.88
CA ASN A 129 7.71 9.06 4.46
C ASN A 129 6.95 10.13 3.66
N LEU A 130 6.92 9.98 2.34
CA LEU A 130 6.12 10.85 1.49
C LEU A 130 4.73 10.23 1.32
N SER A 131 3.71 11.07 1.18
CA SER A 131 2.37 10.66 0.78
C SER A 131 2.08 11.27 -0.59
N THR A 132 1.35 10.57 -1.43
CA THR A 132 0.82 11.09 -2.70
C THR A 132 -0.33 10.19 -3.11
N SER A 133 -1.17 10.69 -4.01
CA SER A 133 -2.32 9.95 -4.52
C SER A 133 -2.23 9.75 -6.03
N PHE A 134 -2.66 8.57 -6.48
CA PHE A 134 -2.73 8.24 -7.90
C PHE A 134 -4.01 7.46 -8.18
N ARG A 135 -4.81 7.88 -9.16
CA ARG A 135 -6.07 7.20 -9.47
C ARG A 135 -5.91 6.22 -10.63
N ILE A 136 -6.64 5.12 -10.57
CA ILE A 136 -6.81 4.19 -11.67
C ILE A 136 -8.31 4.11 -11.96
N ILE A 137 -8.68 4.45 -13.19
CA ILE A 137 -10.02 4.26 -13.71
C ILE A 137 -10.03 2.93 -14.47
N VAL A 138 -10.91 2.02 -14.09
CA VAL A 138 -10.97 0.71 -14.72
C VAL A 138 -11.77 0.78 -16.01
N THR A 139 -11.14 0.40 -17.11
CA THR A 139 -11.75 0.37 -18.44
C THR A 139 -11.96 -1.06 -18.94
N ASN A 140 -12.53 -1.20 -20.14
CA ASN A 140 -12.77 -2.49 -20.79
C ASN A 140 -11.47 -3.22 -21.18
#